data_AF-A0A662GWG1-F1
#
_entry.id   AF-A0A662GWG1-F1
#
_cell.length_a   1.000
_cell.length_b   1.000
_cell.length_c   1.000
_cell.angle_alpha   90.00
_cell.angle_beta   90.00
_cell.angle_gamma   90.00
#
_symmetry.space_group_name_H-M   'P 1'
#
loop_
_entity.id
_entity.type
_entity.pdbx_description
1 polymer ?
#
loop_
_entity_poly.entity_id
_entity_poly.type
_entity_poly.pdbx_seq_one_letter_code
_entity_poly.pdbx_strand_id
1 'polypeptide(L)'
;MLPMKIIKNICNQNRVIFLILTYVLSILAREISSEGIAISYTVLALSILLTYKTRGNSWESNLSSLDLFYASTFSGLVPRYLSVMILGLMGQLIIGPPRFYSLPMLILTSIIEELYFRAELYGELESRYGGRRAYLMTTCLYAFFHIPIVAFFKLLSLLPLFLLLGILFQELRLRWGLTSSIIAHITYNIIGIFYTVSFEIFSVFVISASLIIVILLIKFLA
;
A
#
# COMPACT_ATOMS: atom_id res chain seq x y z
N MET A 1 -19.26 34.82 3.24
CA MET A 1 -18.68 33.48 3.56
C MET A 1 -19.08 32.34 2.61
N LEU A 2 -20.10 32.46 1.75
CA LEU A 2 -20.42 31.44 0.72
C LEU A 2 -19.38 31.25 -0.41
N PRO A 3 -18.73 32.29 -0.99
CA PRO A 3 -17.89 32.09 -2.18
C PRO A 3 -16.61 31.30 -1.89
N MET A 4 -16.06 31.42 -0.69
CA MET A 4 -14.84 30.71 -0.28
C MET A 4 -15.05 29.18 -0.16
N LYS A 5 -16.25 28.74 0.26
CA LYS A 5 -16.61 27.31 0.30
C LYS A 5 -16.76 26.73 -1.11
N ILE A 6 -17.35 27.48 -2.03
CA ILE A 6 -17.57 27.03 -3.42
C ILE A 6 -16.22 26.89 -4.15
N ILE A 7 -15.33 27.87 -4.03
CA ILE A 7 -14.00 27.85 -4.67
C ILE A 7 -13.14 26.68 -4.14
N LYS A 8 -13.16 26.43 -2.82
CA LYS A 8 -12.43 25.30 -2.22
C LYS A 8 -12.97 23.95 -2.72
N ASN A 9 -14.28 23.84 -2.94
CA ASN A 9 -14.91 22.61 -3.44
C ASN A 9 -14.56 22.32 -4.91
N ILE A 10 -14.51 23.36 -5.76
CA ILE A 10 -14.11 23.23 -7.17
C ILE A 10 -12.62 22.83 -7.30
N CYS A 11 -11.75 23.47 -6.51
CA CYS A 11 -10.32 23.15 -6.51
C CYS A 11 -10.03 21.71 -6.05
N ASN A 12 -10.74 21.24 -5.01
CA ASN A 12 -10.64 19.84 -4.55
C ASN A 12 -11.24 18.84 -5.55
N GLN A 13 -12.29 19.21 -6.28
CA GLN A 13 -12.88 18.34 -7.31
C GLN A 13 -11.89 18.05 -8.43
N ASN A 14 -11.14 19.05 -8.87
CA ASN A 14 -10.13 18.90 -9.91
C ASN A 14 -8.97 18.00 -9.46
N ARG A 15 -8.64 18.00 -8.15
CA ARG A 15 -7.55 17.18 -7.58
C ARG A 15 -7.88 15.70 -7.52
N VAL A 16 -9.05 15.33 -7.02
CA VAL A 16 -9.46 13.90 -7.01
C VAL A 16 -9.51 13.36 -8.43
N ILE A 17 -10.04 14.12 -9.38
CA ILE A 17 -10.07 13.73 -10.79
C ILE A 17 -8.65 13.55 -11.32
N PHE A 18 -7.75 14.50 -11.07
CA PHE A 18 -6.34 14.41 -11.45
C PHE A 18 -5.67 13.16 -10.91
N LEU A 19 -5.81 12.87 -9.60
CA LEU A 19 -5.23 11.68 -8.99
C LEU A 19 -5.80 10.40 -9.64
N ILE A 20 -7.12 10.28 -9.80
CA ILE A 20 -7.71 9.11 -10.45
C ILE A 20 -7.24 8.96 -11.91
N LEU A 21 -7.08 10.05 -12.66
CA LEU A 21 -6.50 10.00 -14.00
C LEU A 21 -5.05 9.51 -13.98
N THR A 22 -4.22 10.00 -13.05
CA THR A 22 -2.86 9.49 -12.85
C THR A 22 -2.86 7.99 -12.53
N TYR A 23 -3.77 7.52 -11.68
CA TYR A 23 -3.90 6.10 -11.34
C TYR A 23 -4.21 5.26 -12.58
N VAL A 24 -5.15 5.71 -13.43
CA VAL A 24 -5.47 5.00 -14.67
C VAL A 24 -4.26 5.03 -15.63
N LEU A 25 -3.59 6.18 -15.77
CA LEU A 25 -2.41 6.30 -16.61
C LEU A 25 -1.24 5.43 -16.14
N SER A 26 -1.02 5.30 -14.83
CA SER A 26 0.04 4.44 -14.29
C SER A 26 -0.25 2.97 -14.56
N ILE A 27 -1.51 2.52 -14.41
CA ILE A 27 -1.91 1.17 -14.79
C ILE A 27 -1.70 0.94 -16.28
N LEU A 28 -2.18 1.85 -17.15
CA LEU A 28 -2.00 1.71 -18.59
C LEU A 28 -0.50 1.67 -18.97
N ALA A 29 0.31 2.53 -18.37
CA ALA A 29 1.76 2.56 -18.61
C ALA A 29 2.43 1.22 -18.26
N ARG A 30 1.95 0.53 -17.21
CA ARG A 30 2.45 -0.80 -16.85
C ARG A 30 2.21 -1.86 -17.93
N GLU A 31 1.08 -1.79 -18.63
CA GLU A 31 0.68 -2.84 -19.57
C GLU A 31 1.33 -2.68 -20.95
N ILE A 32 1.85 -1.49 -21.30
CA ILE A 32 2.28 -1.17 -22.67
C ILE A 32 3.72 -1.59 -22.98
N SER A 33 4.63 -1.66 -22.01
CA SER A 33 6.06 -1.92 -22.27
C SER A 33 6.72 -2.86 -21.26
N SER A 34 7.87 -3.43 -21.66
CA SER A 34 8.75 -4.22 -20.77
C SER A 34 9.28 -3.42 -19.58
N GLU A 35 9.38 -2.09 -19.73
CA GLU A 35 9.75 -1.14 -18.67
C GLU A 35 8.53 -0.55 -17.95
N GLY A 36 7.32 -1.06 -18.25
CA GLY A 36 6.06 -0.45 -17.85
C GLY A 36 5.91 -0.25 -16.34
N ILE A 37 6.49 -1.13 -15.52
CA ILE A 37 6.50 -0.96 -14.05
C ILE A 37 7.23 0.32 -13.66
N ALA A 38 8.43 0.56 -14.19
CA ALA A 38 9.20 1.76 -13.88
C ALA A 38 8.48 3.03 -14.34
N ILE A 39 7.86 3.00 -15.52
CA ILE A 39 7.07 4.12 -16.06
C ILE A 39 5.84 4.39 -15.18
N SER A 40 5.11 3.35 -14.78
CA SER A 40 3.97 3.44 -13.85
C SER A 40 4.35 4.19 -12.57
N TYR A 41 5.45 3.79 -11.92
CA TYR A 41 5.92 4.46 -10.71
C TYR A 41 6.45 5.88 -10.95
N THR A 42 7.01 6.15 -12.12
CA THR A 42 7.42 7.51 -12.52
C THR A 42 6.21 8.43 -12.64
N VAL A 43 5.12 7.94 -13.25
CA VAL A 43 3.84 8.67 -13.35
C VAL A 43 3.29 8.97 -11.96
N LEU A 44 3.28 8.00 -11.05
CA LEU A 44 2.86 8.22 -9.65
C LEU A 44 3.77 9.23 -8.94
N ALA A 45 5.09 9.10 -9.04
CA ALA A 45 6.05 10.01 -8.41
C ALA A 45 5.89 11.46 -8.90
N LEU A 46 5.72 11.67 -10.21
CA LEU A 46 5.46 12.98 -10.78
C LEU A 46 4.14 13.56 -10.26
N SER A 47 3.09 12.75 -10.15
CA SER A 47 1.82 13.22 -9.61
C SER A 47 1.93 13.65 -8.15
N ILE A 48 2.70 12.93 -7.33
CA ILE A 48 3.01 13.32 -5.96
C ILE A 48 3.72 14.67 -6.00
N LEU A 49 4.81 14.83 -6.74
CA LEU A 49 5.54 16.10 -6.81
C LEU A 49 4.65 17.31 -7.18
N LEU A 50 3.66 17.11 -8.07
CA LEU A 50 2.74 18.16 -8.50
C LEU A 50 1.61 18.47 -7.50
N THR A 51 1.22 17.49 -6.69
CA THR A 51 0.05 17.61 -5.81
C THR A 51 0.40 17.74 -4.34
N TYR A 52 1.60 17.29 -3.97
CA TYR A 52 2.03 17.08 -2.60
C TYR A 52 1.91 18.37 -1.81
N LYS A 53 1.03 18.31 -0.83
CA LYS A 53 0.93 19.34 0.19
C LYS A 53 1.22 18.67 1.52
N THR A 54 2.15 19.25 2.26
CA THR A 54 2.30 18.98 3.69
C THR A 54 1.02 19.41 4.41
N ARG A 55 0.03 18.52 4.47
CA ARG A 55 -1.10 18.67 5.40
C ARG A 55 -0.54 18.42 6.79
N GLY A 56 -0.71 19.39 7.68
CA GLY A 56 0.04 19.56 8.93
C GLY A 56 0.03 18.42 9.96
N ASN A 57 -0.57 17.26 9.70
CA ASN A 57 -0.66 16.17 10.67
C ASN A 57 -0.50 14.77 10.05
N SER A 58 -0.31 14.63 8.71
CA SER A 58 -0.24 13.30 8.09
C SER A 58 0.99 12.48 8.51
N TRP A 59 2.05 13.19 8.91
CA TRP A 59 3.32 12.63 9.36
C TRP A 59 3.40 12.50 10.88
N GLU A 60 2.47 13.11 11.61
CA GLU A 60 2.48 13.08 13.06
C GLU A 60 2.17 11.66 13.55
N SER A 61 2.99 11.20 14.49
CA SER A 61 2.86 9.93 15.17
C SER A 61 2.54 10.20 16.63
N ASN A 62 1.64 9.40 17.19
CA ASN A 62 1.36 9.41 18.64
C ASN A 62 2.41 8.60 19.44
N LEU A 63 3.30 7.90 18.76
CA LEU A 63 4.41 7.13 19.34
C LEU A 63 5.73 7.90 19.27
N SER A 64 6.64 7.60 20.20
CA SER A 64 8.04 8.02 20.12
C SER A 64 8.70 7.45 18.85
N SER A 65 9.76 8.09 18.33
CA SER A 65 10.41 7.64 17.09
C SER A 65 10.90 6.19 17.16
N LEU A 66 11.35 5.75 18.33
CA LEU A 66 11.87 4.40 18.56
C LEU A 66 10.73 3.36 18.63
N ASP A 67 9.64 3.67 19.35
CA ASP A 67 8.46 2.81 19.42
C ASP A 67 7.78 2.70 18.05
N LEU A 68 7.70 3.83 17.33
CA LEU A 68 7.18 3.89 15.97
C LEU A 68 7.96 2.95 15.05
N PHE A 69 9.29 3.02 15.09
CA PHE A 69 10.15 2.14 14.29
C PHE A 69 9.89 0.66 14.61
N TYR A 70 9.93 0.28 15.89
CA TYR A 70 9.73 -1.11 16.30
C TYR A 70 8.33 -1.63 15.95
N ALA A 71 7.28 -0.87 16.28
CA ALA A 71 5.91 -1.26 15.99
C ALA A 71 5.68 -1.43 14.48
N SER A 72 6.20 -0.52 13.67
CA SER A 72 6.05 -0.55 12.21
C SER A 72 6.83 -1.70 11.57
N THR A 73 8.09 -1.90 11.98
CA THR A 73 8.90 -3.04 11.51
C THR A 73 8.25 -4.36 11.91
N PHE A 74 7.75 -4.47 13.14
CA PHE A 74 7.02 -5.65 13.61
C PHE A 74 5.77 -5.90 12.76
N SER A 75 4.96 -4.88 12.50
CA SER A 75 3.74 -5.00 11.67
C SER A 75 4.03 -5.40 10.22
N GLY A 76 5.16 -4.97 9.66
CA GLY A 76 5.60 -5.41 8.33
C GLY A 76 6.19 -6.84 8.33
N LEU A 77 6.87 -7.22 9.41
CA LEU A 77 7.61 -8.47 9.51
C LEU A 77 6.73 -9.67 9.84
N VAL A 78 5.83 -9.53 10.81
CA VAL A 78 5.08 -10.65 11.38
C VAL A 78 4.20 -11.39 10.37
N PRO A 79 3.44 -10.72 9.47
CA PRO A 79 2.64 -11.44 8.49
C PRO A 79 3.50 -12.34 7.60
N ARG A 80 4.68 -11.84 7.19
CA ARG A 80 5.65 -12.59 6.40
C ARG A 80 6.24 -13.74 7.19
N TYR A 81 6.68 -13.50 8.43
CA TYR A 81 7.26 -14.51 9.31
C TYR A 81 6.29 -15.68 9.55
N LEU A 82 5.05 -15.39 9.93
CA LEU A 82 4.02 -16.42 10.17
C LEU A 82 3.73 -17.22 8.89
N SER A 83 3.62 -16.53 7.75
CA SER A 83 3.39 -17.18 6.46
C SER A 83 4.54 -18.11 6.08
N VAL A 84 5.79 -17.64 6.19
CA VAL A 84 7.00 -18.42 5.89
C VAL A 84 7.11 -19.63 6.80
N MET A 85 6.85 -19.47 8.10
CA MET A 85 6.87 -20.56 9.06
C MET A 85 5.87 -21.65 8.70
N ILE A 86 4.60 -21.28 8.49
CA ILE A 86 3.53 -22.24 8.17
C ILE A 86 3.80 -22.92 6.83
N LEU A 87 4.08 -22.15 5.77
CA LEU A 87 4.34 -22.69 4.45
C LEU A 87 5.62 -23.54 4.40
N GLY A 88 6.63 -23.18 5.19
CA GLY A 88 7.86 -23.95 5.36
C GLY A 88 7.60 -25.30 6.02
N LEU A 89 6.84 -25.33 7.11
CA LEU A 89 6.43 -26.58 7.78
C LEU A 89 5.59 -27.49 6.88
N MET A 90 4.82 -26.91 5.96
CA MET A 90 4.00 -27.65 4.99
C MET A 90 4.77 -28.04 3.71
N GLY A 91 6.06 -27.71 3.59
CA GLY A 91 6.87 -28.03 2.41
C GLY A 91 6.50 -27.25 1.14
N GLN A 92 5.77 -26.13 1.27
CA GLN A 92 5.31 -25.29 0.15
C GLN A 92 6.16 -24.02 -0.04
N LEU A 93 7.15 -23.80 0.83
CA LEU A 93 8.07 -22.68 0.72
C LEU A 93 9.23 -23.03 -0.23
N ILE A 94 9.44 -22.19 -1.23
CA ILE A 94 10.63 -22.26 -2.08
C ILE A 94 11.55 -21.11 -1.67
N ILE A 95 12.71 -21.44 -1.10
CA ILE A 95 13.74 -20.45 -0.82
C ILE A 95 14.52 -20.23 -2.13
N GLY A 96 14.24 -19.12 -2.80
CA GLY A 96 14.98 -18.69 -3.99
C GLY A 96 16.23 -17.87 -3.62
N PRO A 97 17.16 -17.67 -4.57
CA PRO A 97 18.27 -16.75 -4.35
C PRO A 97 17.73 -15.33 -4.09
N PRO A 98 18.24 -14.62 -3.07
CA PRO A 98 17.77 -13.28 -2.75
C PRO A 98 18.08 -12.32 -3.90
N ARG A 99 17.04 -11.61 -4.36
CA ARG A 99 17.12 -10.63 -5.45
C ARG A 99 17.59 -9.28 -4.94
N PHE A 100 18.78 -9.19 -4.34
CA PHE A 100 19.26 -7.95 -3.73
C PHE A 100 19.34 -6.76 -4.70
N TYR A 101 19.53 -7.01 -6.00
CA TYR A 101 19.53 -5.98 -7.03
C TYR A 101 18.22 -5.21 -7.13
N SER A 102 17.08 -5.77 -6.69
CA SER A 102 15.78 -5.09 -6.69
C SER A 102 15.50 -4.31 -5.41
N LEU A 103 16.37 -4.39 -4.39
CA LEU A 103 16.16 -3.75 -3.08
C LEU A 103 15.93 -2.22 -3.19
N PRO A 104 16.76 -1.43 -3.93
CA PRO A 104 16.54 0.01 -4.01
C PRO A 104 15.20 0.36 -4.65
N MET A 105 14.82 -0.38 -5.70
CA MET A 105 13.52 -0.19 -6.35
C MET A 105 12.37 -0.55 -5.42
N LEU A 106 12.45 -1.66 -4.67
CA LEU A 106 11.40 -2.05 -3.73
C LEU A 106 11.20 -1.02 -2.60
N ILE A 107 12.29 -0.44 -2.10
CA ILE A 107 12.21 0.65 -1.11
C ILE A 107 11.51 1.87 -1.74
N LEU A 108 11.97 2.28 -2.92
CA LEU A 108 11.43 3.47 -3.60
C LEU A 108 9.96 3.30 -3.97
N THR A 109 9.57 2.14 -4.51
CA THR A 109 8.17 1.85 -4.84
C THR A 109 7.30 1.86 -3.60
N SER A 110 7.74 1.26 -2.48
CA SER A 110 7.00 1.28 -1.21
C SER A 110 6.73 2.72 -0.75
N ILE A 111 7.74 3.61 -0.83
CA ILE A 111 7.58 5.03 -0.48
C ILE A 111 6.58 5.71 -1.40
N ILE A 112 6.70 5.51 -2.73
CA ILE A 112 5.80 6.12 -3.72
C ILE A 112 4.36 5.65 -3.49
N GLU A 113 4.13 4.37 -3.26
CA GLU A 113 2.78 3.84 -3.02
C GLU A 113 2.15 4.46 -1.76
N GLU A 114 2.91 4.55 -0.66
CA GLU A 114 2.40 5.14 0.57
C GLU A 114 2.14 6.64 0.43
N LEU A 115 3.04 7.40 -0.21
CA LEU A 115 2.81 8.82 -0.48
C LEU A 115 1.57 9.03 -1.35
N TYR A 116 1.41 8.22 -2.40
CA TYR A 116 0.31 8.35 -3.34
C TYR A 116 -1.04 7.91 -2.76
N PHE A 117 -1.14 6.65 -2.31
CA PHE A 117 -2.41 6.09 -1.85
C PHE A 117 -2.82 6.65 -0.49
N ARG A 118 -1.87 6.74 0.45
CA ARG A 118 -2.16 6.99 1.86
C ARG A 118 -2.09 8.48 2.19
N ALA A 119 -1.11 9.22 1.66
CA ALA A 119 -1.06 10.66 1.88
C ALA A 119 -2.04 11.41 0.97
N GLU A 120 -1.81 11.38 -0.34
CA GLU A 120 -2.52 12.24 -1.31
C GLU A 120 -3.95 11.75 -1.58
N LEU A 121 -4.11 10.53 -2.10
CA LEU A 121 -5.40 10.02 -2.54
C LEU A 121 -6.39 9.88 -1.38
N TYR A 122 -6.00 9.23 -0.29
CA TYR A 122 -6.86 9.14 0.89
C TYR A 122 -7.18 10.54 1.44
N GLY A 123 -6.20 11.45 1.56
CA GLY A 123 -6.42 12.78 2.13
C GLY A 123 -7.42 13.61 1.31
N GLU A 124 -7.34 13.56 -0.02
CA GLU A 124 -8.30 14.23 -0.89
C GLU A 124 -9.67 13.56 -0.84
N LEU A 125 -9.74 12.22 -0.88
CA LEU A 125 -11.00 11.47 -0.78
C LEU A 125 -11.69 11.66 0.57
N GLU A 126 -10.94 11.68 1.68
CA GLU A 126 -11.48 11.87 3.03
C GLU A 126 -12.10 13.25 3.17
N SER A 127 -11.41 14.29 2.67
CA SER A 127 -11.91 15.66 2.72
C SER A 127 -13.21 15.88 1.95
N ARG A 128 -13.51 15.00 0.97
CA ARG A 128 -14.64 15.12 0.06
C ARG A 128 -15.79 14.16 0.36
N TYR A 129 -15.47 12.90 0.67
CA TYR A 129 -16.43 11.81 0.80
C TYR A 129 -16.50 11.24 2.22
N GLY A 130 -15.68 11.73 3.16
CA GLY A 130 -15.59 11.27 4.53
C GLY A 130 -14.70 10.04 4.71
N GLY A 131 -14.21 9.84 5.94
CA GLY A 131 -13.18 8.84 6.27
C GLY A 131 -13.54 7.41 5.86
N ARG A 132 -14.78 6.94 6.13
CA ARG A 132 -15.20 5.57 5.81
C ARG A 132 -15.18 5.27 4.30
N ARG A 133 -15.66 6.21 3.47
CA ARG A 133 -15.68 6.02 2.01
C ARG A 133 -14.27 6.12 1.45
N ALA A 134 -13.48 7.09 1.91
CA ALA A 134 -12.09 7.24 1.51
C ALA A 134 -11.26 6.00 1.83
N TYR A 135 -11.42 5.43 3.02
CA TYR A 135 -10.77 4.19 3.43
C TYR A 135 -11.04 3.05 2.44
N LEU A 136 -12.32 2.81 2.14
CA LEU A 136 -12.73 1.72 1.24
C LEU A 136 -12.22 1.96 -0.19
N MET A 137 -12.38 3.20 -0.70
CA MET A 137 -11.94 3.56 -2.05
C MET A 137 -10.43 3.41 -2.22
N THR A 138 -9.63 3.96 -1.29
CA THR A 138 -8.17 3.86 -1.35
C THR A 138 -7.70 2.42 -1.25
N THR A 139 -8.31 1.61 -0.36
CA THR A 139 -7.97 0.18 -0.21
C THR A 139 -8.27 -0.60 -1.49
N CYS A 140 -9.45 -0.39 -2.08
CA CYS A 140 -9.81 -1.05 -3.34
C CYS A 140 -8.90 -0.63 -4.49
N LEU A 141 -8.62 0.67 -4.63
CA LEU A 141 -7.72 1.17 -5.67
C LEU A 141 -6.30 0.64 -5.48
N TYR A 142 -5.80 0.58 -4.25
CA TYR A 142 -4.51 -0.07 -3.96
C TYR A 142 -4.50 -1.54 -4.36
N ALA A 143 -5.56 -2.29 -4.06
CA ALA A 143 -5.63 -3.71 -4.39
C ALA A 143 -5.67 -3.95 -5.91
N PHE A 144 -6.51 -3.20 -6.63
CA PHE A 144 -6.59 -3.29 -8.08
C PHE A 144 -5.35 -2.76 -8.79
N PHE A 145 -4.62 -1.82 -8.18
CA PHE A 145 -3.32 -1.39 -8.70
C PHE A 145 -2.41 -2.59 -8.91
N HIS A 146 -2.41 -3.58 -8.02
CA HIS A 146 -1.48 -4.70 -8.06
C HIS A 146 -1.86 -5.84 -9.03
N ILE A 147 -3.06 -5.81 -9.60
CA ILE A 147 -3.53 -6.85 -10.53
C ILE A 147 -3.42 -6.32 -11.97
N PRO A 148 -2.51 -6.89 -12.80
CA PRO A 148 -2.41 -6.52 -14.21
C PRO A 148 -3.71 -6.75 -14.97
N ILE A 149 -4.08 -5.82 -15.85
CA ILE A 149 -5.34 -5.92 -16.61
C ILE A 149 -5.32 -7.14 -17.52
N VAL A 150 -4.19 -7.37 -18.21
CA VAL A 150 -4.04 -8.49 -19.16
C VAL A 150 -4.14 -9.85 -18.46
N ALA A 151 -3.83 -9.92 -17.17
CA ALA A 151 -3.86 -11.14 -16.37
C ALA A 151 -4.96 -11.14 -15.29
N PHE A 152 -5.96 -10.26 -15.40
CA PHE A 152 -6.92 -9.98 -14.33
C PHE A 152 -7.59 -11.24 -13.78
N PHE A 153 -8.22 -12.04 -14.62
CA PHE A 153 -8.91 -13.27 -14.19
C PHE A 153 -7.95 -14.33 -13.64
N LYS A 154 -6.72 -14.40 -14.17
CA LYS A 154 -5.71 -15.37 -13.72
C LYS A 154 -5.18 -15.04 -12.32
N LEU A 155 -5.07 -13.76 -12.00
CA LEU A 155 -4.49 -13.28 -10.74
C LEU A 155 -5.55 -12.79 -9.74
N LEU A 156 -6.84 -12.93 -10.07
CA LEU A 156 -7.96 -12.51 -9.22
C LEU A 156 -7.94 -13.20 -7.85
N SER A 157 -7.44 -14.44 -7.78
CA SER A 157 -7.28 -15.16 -6.51
C SER A 157 -6.33 -14.48 -5.53
N LEU A 158 -5.46 -13.57 -5.99
CA LEU A 158 -4.56 -12.78 -5.13
C LEU A 158 -5.23 -11.52 -4.57
N LEU A 159 -6.42 -11.15 -5.05
CA LEU A 159 -7.13 -9.95 -4.61
C LEU A 159 -7.28 -9.84 -3.08
N PRO A 160 -7.60 -10.92 -2.33
CA PRO A 160 -7.66 -10.85 -0.87
C PRO A 160 -6.35 -10.40 -0.22
N LEU A 161 -5.20 -10.81 -0.77
CA LEU A 161 -3.89 -10.43 -0.25
C LEU A 161 -3.67 -8.92 -0.39
N PHE A 162 -3.93 -8.37 -1.58
CA PHE A 162 -3.73 -6.94 -1.82
C PHE A 162 -4.75 -6.08 -1.08
N LEU A 163 -5.99 -6.56 -0.90
CA LEU A 163 -6.97 -5.89 -0.04
C LEU A 163 -6.51 -5.86 1.42
N LEU A 164 -6.02 -6.98 1.95
CA LEU A 164 -5.54 -7.07 3.34
C LEU A 164 -4.27 -6.24 3.57
N LEU A 165 -3.34 -6.21 2.62
CA LEU A 165 -2.21 -5.27 2.66
C LEU A 165 -2.67 -3.82 2.61
N GLY A 166 -3.66 -3.53 1.75
CA GLY A 166 -4.33 -2.25 1.68
C GLY A 166 -4.84 -1.77 3.03
N ILE A 167 -5.57 -2.65 3.72
CA ILE A 167 -6.11 -2.47 5.08
C ILE A 167 -4.98 -2.29 6.09
N LEU A 168 -3.99 -3.18 6.12
CA LEU A 168 -2.88 -3.15 7.08
C LEU A 168 -2.17 -1.79 7.07
N PHE A 169 -1.74 -1.34 5.89
CA PHE A 169 -1.04 -0.07 5.73
C PHE A 169 -1.94 1.13 6.04
N GLN A 170 -3.22 1.07 5.69
CA GLN A 170 -4.17 2.13 6.03
C GLN A 170 -4.41 2.21 7.55
N GLU A 171 -4.53 1.09 8.26
CA GLU A 171 -4.66 1.06 9.73
C GLU A 171 -3.43 1.62 10.41
N LEU A 172 -2.24 1.24 9.96
CA LEU A 172 -0.97 1.79 10.48
C LEU A 172 -0.92 3.30 10.33
N ARG A 173 -1.22 3.83 9.13
CA ARG A 173 -1.30 5.27 8.92
C ARG A 173 -2.28 5.95 9.87
N LEU A 174 -3.49 5.40 10.03
CA LEU A 174 -4.52 6.03 10.85
C LEU A 174 -4.18 6.04 12.34
N ARG A 175 -3.40 5.05 12.81
CA ARG A 175 -3.07 4.89 14.23
C ARG A 175 -1.76 5.58 14.60
N TRP A 176 -0.74 5.45 13.76
CA TRP A 176 0.64 5.85 14.07
C TRP A 176 1.26 6.77 12.99
N GLY A 177 0.49 7.29 12.05
CA GLY A 177 0.94 8.25 11.04
C GLY A 177 1.59 7.60 9.81
N LEU A 178 1.82 8.40 8.77
CA LEU A 178 2.29 7.91 7.46
C LEU A 178 3.64 7.19 7.52
N THR A 179 4.57 7.66 8.37
CA THR A 179 5.89 7.06 8.55
C THR A 179 5.79 5.59 8.95
N SER A 180 4.81 5.24 9.80
CA SER A 180 4.62 3.84 10.21
C SER A 180 4.29 2.92 9.04
N SER A 181 3.39 3.38 8.18
CA SER A 181 2.97 2.66 6.99
C SER A 181 4.14 2.46 6.02
N ILE A 182 4.95 3.49 5.81
CA ILE A 182 6.16 3.43 4.96
C ILE A 182 7.14 2.39 5.50
N ILE A 183 7.48 2.44 6.79
CA ILE A 183 8.42 1.49 7.41
C ILE A 183 7.89 0.06 7.30
N ALA A 184 6.62 -0.15 7.62
CA ALA A 184 6.00 -1.48 7.54
C ALA A 184 5.98 -2.03 6.11
N HIS A 185 5.67 -1.19 5.12
CA HIS A 185 5.62 -1.58 3.72
C HIS A 185 7.02 -1.94 3.19
N ILE A 186 8.02 -1.10 3.46
CA ILE A 186 9.43 -1.40 3.14
C ILE A 186 9.83 -2.73 3.77
N THR A 187 9.56 -2.91 5.07
CA THR A 187 9.90 -4.14 5.81
C THR A 187 9.24 -5.37 5.18
N TYR A 188 7.94 -5.29 4.88
CA TYR A 188 7.18 -6.38 4.25
C TYR A 188 7.75 -6.78 2.89
N ASN A 189 8.17 -5.79 2.08
CA ASN A 189 8.74 -6.02 0.76
C ASN A 189 10.17 -6.56 0.83
N ILE A 190 11.02 -6.06 1.72
CA ILE A 190 12.38 -6.57 1.93
C ILE A 190 12.35 -8.05 2.31
N ILE A 191 11.49 -8.45 3.24
CA ILE A 191 11.38 -9.86 3.66
C ILE A 191 10.89 -10.73 2.51
N GLY A 192 10.00 -10.19 1.66
CA GLY A 192 9.53 -10.88 0.45
C GLY A 192 10.61 -11.18 -0.59
N ILE A 193 11.81 -10.57 -0.51
CA ILE A 193 12.93 -10.85 -1.43
C ILE A 193 13.55 -12.22 -1.18
N PHE A 194 13.46 -12.73 0.06
CA PHE A 194 14.19 -13.92 0.49
C PHE A 194 13.48 -15.24 0.15
N TYR A 195 12.25 -15.19 -0.35
CA TYR A 195 11.49 -16.41 -0.62
C TYR A 195 10.44 -16.22 -1.71
N THR A 196 10.06 -17.32 -2.34
CA THR A 196 8.93 -17.39 -3.27
C THR A 196 7.87 -18.33 -2.72
N VAL A 197 6.61 -18.05 -3.05
CA VAL A 197 5.46 -18.85 -2.64
C VAL A 197 4.69 -19.26 -3.87
N SER A 198 4.22 -20.50 -3.91
CA SER A 198 3.28 -20.95 -4.94
C SER A 198 1.98 -20.14 -4.87
N PHE A 199 1.40 -19.77 -6.00
CA PHE A 199 0.09 -19.07 -6.04
C PHE A 199 -1.09 -20.04 -5.90
N GLU A 200 -0.93 -21.06 -5.07
CA GLU A 200 -2.01 -21.97 -4.72
C GLU A 200 -2.98 -21.30 -3.74
N ILE A 201 -4.26 -21.68 -3.81
CA ILE A 201 -5.32 -21.14 -2.96
C ILE A 201 -4.97 -21.28 -1.47
N PHE A 202 -4.31 -22.39 -1.10
CA PHE A 202 -3.87 -22.62 0.27
C PHE A 202 -2.80 -21.59 0.71
N SER A 203 -1.81 -21.30 -0.13
CA SER A 203 -0.82 -20.25 0.14
C SER A 203 -1.47 -18.89 0.33
N VAL A 204 -2.46 -18.55 -0.52
CA VAL A 204 -3.25 -17.33 -0.37
C VAL A 204 -3.98 -17.30 0.98
N PHE A 205 -4.58 -18.42 1.39
CA PHE A 205 -5.26 -18.52 2.68
C PHE A 205 -4.31 -18.30 3.86
N VAL A 206 -3.15 -18.95 3.88
CA VAL A 206 -2.15 -18.82 4.95
C VAL A 206 -1.65 -17.38 5.09
N ILE A 207 -1.32 -16.74 3.96
CA ILE A 207 -0.86 -15.34 3.96
C ILE A 207 -2.01 -14.41 4.41
N SER A 208 -3.23 -14.64 3.94
CA SER A 208 -4.40 -13.86 4.35
C SER A 208 -4.66 -13.96 5.86
N ALA A 209 -4.62 -15.17 6.42
CA ALA A 209 -4.79 -15.40 7.85
C ALA A 209 -3.71 -14.68 8.66
N SER A 210 -2.45 -14.75 8.22
CA SER A 210 -1.32 -14.06 8.85
C SER A 210 -1.50 -12.53 8.85
N LEU A 211 -1.98 -11.96 7.73
CA LEU A 211 -2.32 -10.54 7.64
C LEU A 211 -3.48 -10.16 8.57
N ILE A 212 -4.55 -10.96 8.61
CA ILE A 212 -5.71 -10.71 9.48
C ILE A 212 -5.29 -10.68 10.95
N ILE A 213 -4.47 -11.63 11.41
CA ILE A 213 -3.97 -11.67 12.78
C ILE A 213 -3.26 -10.36 13.14
N VAL A 214 -2.38 -9.88 12.26
CA VAL A 214 -1.62 -8.65 12.51
C VAL A 214 -2.50 -7.40 12.45
N ILE A 215 -3.47 -7.35 11.53
CA ILE A 215 -4.47 -6.27 11.47
C ILE A 215 -5.27 -6.22 12.77
N LEU A 216 -5.74 -7.37 13.28
CA LEU A 216 -6.49 -7.43 14.54
C LEU A 216 -5.62 -7.00 15.73
N LEU A 217 -4.35 -7.39 15.75
CA LEU A 217 -3.41 -6.97 16.79
C LEU A 217 -3.18 -5.45 16.77
N ILE A 218 -2.93 -4.86 15.61
CA ILE A 218 -2.81 -3.39 15.47
C ILE A 218 -4.09 -2.70 15.92
N LYS A 219 -5.25 -3.31 15.61
CA LYS A 219 -6.56 -2.79 16.05
C LYS A 219 -6.77 -2.81 17.55
N PHE A 220 -6.14 -3.76 18.23
CA PHE A 220 -6.20 -3.92 19.68
C PHE A 220 -5.20 -3.01 20.41
N LEU A 221 -4.00 -2.81 19.85
CA LEU A 221 -2.91 -2.07 20.49
C LEU A 221 -3.04 -0.53 20.42
N ALA A 222 -3.95 -0.01 19.61
CA ALA A 222 -4.16 1.43 19.43
C ALA A 222 -5.62 1.83 19.64
#